data_AF-A0A1Q2D107-F1
#
_entry.id   AF-A0A1Q2D107-F1
#
_cell.length_a   1.000
_cell.length_b   1.000
_cell.length_c   1.000
_cell.angle_alpha   90.00
_cell.angle_beta   90.00
_cell.angle_gamma   90.00
#
_symmetry.space_group_name_H-M   'P 1'
#
loop_
_entity.id
_entity.type
_entity.pdbx_description
1 polymer ?
#
loop_
_entity_poly.entity_id
_entity_poly.type
_entity_poly.pdbx_seq_one_letter_code
_entity_poly.pdbx_strand_id
1 'polypeptide(L)'
;MVSTTGSASSFRILSTGLPTSPTFPRRRPDPDAQEVVGPDGVEVRWIVREDRHARPGEAALAELRGFTPVRPETILAFLVGEQRLAAEGRRHLVACGVAKARIEFSGFWRVGRAAD
;
A
#
# COMPACT_ATOMS: atom_id res chain seq x y z
N MET A 1 19.02 -0.08 -21.56
CA MET A 1 17.75 -0.27 -22.29
C MET A 1 17.19 -1.63 -21.90
N VAL A 2 16.40 -1.67 -20.82
CA VAL A 2 15.59 -2.83 -20.43
C VAL A 2 14.24 -2.24 -20.06
N SER A 3 13.28 -2.46 -20.95
CA SER A 3 11.89 -2.11 -20.73
C SER A 3 11.23 -3.30 -20.05
N THR A 4 10.94 -3.18 -18.76
CA THR A 4 10.13 -4.17 -18.03
C THR A 4 8.94 -3.45 -17.45
N THR A 5 7.80 -3.60 -18.11
CA THR A 5 6.49 -3.13 -17.66
C THR A 5 6.01 -4.03 -16.52
N GLY A 6 6.64 -3.93 -15.36
CA GLY A 6 6.28 -4.65 -14.13
C GLY A 6 5.86 -3.67 -13.06
N SER A 7 4.58 -3.29 -13.04
CA SER A 7 4.04 -2.41 -11.99
C SER A 7 3.86 -3.21 -10.70
N ALA A 8 4.96 -3.35 -9.95
CA ALA A 8 4.92 -3.74 -8.55
C ALA A 8 4.38 -2.54 -7.74
N SER A 9 3.17 -2.67 -7.21
CA SER A 9 2.60 -1.67 -6.32
C SER A 9 3.06 -1.97 -4.90
N SER A 10 4.20 -1.41 -4.50
CA SER A 10 4.71 -1.49 -3.14
C SER A 10 3.83 -0.64 -2.22
N PHE A 11 3.16 -1.28 -1.26
CA PHE A 11 2.30 -0.62 -0.30
C PHE A 11 2.93 -0.70 1.09
N ARG A 12 3.22 0.45 1.71
CA ARG A 12 3.80 0.54 3.07
C ARG A 12 2.84 1.31 3.97
N ILE A 13 2.34 0.66 5.02
CA ILE A 13 1.70 1.35 6.15
C ILE A 13 2.74 1.45 7.26
N LEU A 14 3.14 2.67 7.62
CA LEU A 14 3.99 2.93 8.79
C LEU A 14 3.07 3.17 10.01
N SER A 15 2.64 2.10 10.66
CA SER A 15 1.92 2.20 11.94
C SER A 15 2.91 2.09 13.09
N THR A 16 3.26 3.21 13.72
CA THR A 16 3.95 3.23 15.02
C THR A 16 2.95 2.90 16.13
N GLY A 17 2.66 1.62 16.26
CA GLY A 17 1.82 1.09 17.32
C GLY A 17 1.64 -0.39 17.08
N LEU A 18 2.44 -1.21 17.77
CA LEU A 18 2.33 -2.66 17.77
C LEU A 18 0.86 -3.09 17.88
N PRO A 19 0.33 -3.83 16.90
CA PRO A 19 -0.71 -4.79 17.16
C PRO A 19 -0.08 -6.18 17.27
N THR A 20 -0.48 -6.94 18.28
CA THR A 20 -0.34 -8.39 18.32
C THR A 20 -0.88 -8.97 17.01
N SER A 21 0.01 -9.53 16.19
CA SER A 21 -0.30 -9.99 14.82
C SER A 21 -1.28 -11.17 14.81
N PRO A 22 -2.35 -11.12 14.01
CA PRO A 22 -2.93 -12.35 13.49
C PRO A 22 -1.95 -12.96 12.48
N THR A 23 -1.64 -14.25 12.65
CA THR A 23 -0.74 -14.98 11.75
C THR A 23 -1.39 -15.10 10.37
N PHE A 24 -0.81 -14.45 9.35
CA PHE A 24 -1.23 -14.57 7.96
C PHE A 24 -0.41 -15.63 7.21
N PRO A 25 -1.01 -16.37 6.26
CA PRO A 25 -0.31 -17.39 5.48
C PRO A 25 0.75 -16.76 4.56
N ARG A 26 1.99 -17.24 4.64
CA ARG A 26 3.07 -16.85 3.71
C ARG A 26 2.78 -17.41 2.32
N ARG A 27 2.49 -16.55 1.34
CA ARG A 27 2.33 -16.92 -0.09
C ARG A 27 3.70 -16.91 -0.80
N ARG A 28 3.83 -17.68 -1.90
CA ARG A 28 5.06 -17.79 -2.71
C ARG A 28 5.61 -16.39 -3.05
N PRO A 29 6.93 -16.16 -2.99
CA PRO A 29 7.50 -14.88 -3.38
C PRO A 29 7.29 -14.66 -4.88
N ASP A 30 6.71 -13.52 -5.22
CA ASP A 30 6.69 -12.99 -6.58
C ASP A 30 8.13 -12.77 -7.05
N PRO A 31 8.49 -13.08 -8.31
CA PRO A 31 9.84 -12.86 -8.81
C PRO A 31 10.32 -11.40 -8.73
N ASP A 32 9.40 -10.43 -8.68
CA ASP A 32 9.70 -9.01 -8.50
C ASP A 32 9.80 -8.61 -7.01
N ALA A 33 9.43 -9.50 -6.07
CA ALA A 33 9.54 -9.23 -4.64
C ALA A 33 11.00 -9.18 -4.21
N GLN A 34 11.39 -8.06 -3.61
CA GLN A 34 12.74 -7.86 -3.08
C GLN A 34 12.76 -8.13 -1.58
N GLU A 35 13.89 -8.63 -1.07
CA GLU A 35 14.11 -8.73 0.37
C GLU A 35 14.28 -7.32 0.94
N VAL A 36 13.28 -6.90 1.73
CA VAL A 36 13.27 -5.59 2.37
C VAL A 36 13.02 -5.80 3.85
N VAL A 37 14.06 -5.54 4.64
CA VAL A 37 13.98 -5.58 6.11
C VAL A 37 13.44 -4.24 6.60
N GLY A 38 12.33 -4.29 7.32
CA GLY A 38 11.78 -3.13 8.03
C GLY A 38 12.57 -2.83 9.31
N PRO A 39 12.55 -1.59 9.81
CA PRO A 39 12.97 -1.28 11.17
C PRO A 39 12.18 -2.09 12.21
N ASP A 40 12.68 -2.17 13.45
CA ASP A 40 11.98 -2.84 14.54
C ASP A 40 10.55 -2.31 14.71
N GLY A 41 9.59 -3.23 14.82
CA GLY A 41 8.17 -2.89 14.92
C GLY A 41 7.48 -2.52 13.60
N VAL A 42 8.18 -2.63 12.45
CA VAL A 42 7.61 -2.41 11.12
C VAL A 42 7.47 -3.72 10.37
N GLU A 43 6.24 -4.11 10.05
CA GLU A 43 5.96 -5.22 9.15
C GLU A 43 6.01 -4.75 7.69
N VAL A 44 6.80 -5.45 6.86
CA VAL A 44 6.79 -5.25 5.41
C VAL A 44 5.99 -6.35 4.75
N ARG A 45 4.95 -5.98 4.00
CA ARG A 45 4.07 -6.93 3.30
C ARG A 45 4.04 -6.62 1.81
N TRP A 46 4.32 -7.64 1.01
CA TRP A 46 4.15 -7.60 -0.44
C TRP A 46 2.73 -8.03 -0.81
N ILE A 47 1.98 -7.15 -1.48
CA ILE A 47 0.65 -7.46 -2.00
C ILE A 47 0.78 -7.80 -3.47
N VAL A 48 0.76 -9.10 -3.76
CA VAL A 48 0.89 -9.63 -5.11
C VAL A 48 -0.48 -9.64 -5.79
N ARG A 49 -0.53 -9.16 -7.03
CA ARG A 49 -1.74 -9.27 -7.86
C ARG A 49 -1.82 -10.68 -8.42
N GLU A 50 -2.87 -11.42 -8.07
CA GLU A 50 -3.06 -12.78 -8.58
C GLU A 50 -3.44 -12.81 -10.06
N ASP A 51 -4.27 -11.84 -10.49
CA ASP A 51 -4.62 -11.64 -11.88
C ASP A 51 -3.83 -10.46 -12.47
N ARG A 52 -3.08 -10.73 -13.54
CA ARG A 52 -2.31 -9.73 -14.29
C ARG A 52 -3.18 -8.65 -14.93
N HIS A 53 -4.46 -8.94 -15.17
CA HIS A 53 -5.43 -8.01 -15.74
C HIS A 53 -6.16 -7.18 -14.67
N ALA A 54 -6.07 -7.57 -13.39
CA ALA A 54 -6.62 -6.78 -12.30
C ALA A 54 -5.98 -5.40 -12.26
N ARG A 55 -6.77 -4.40 -11.86
CA ARG A 55 -6.31 -3.02 -11.88
C ARG A 55 -5.13 -2.89 -10.92
N PRO A 56 -4.01 -2.31 -11.37
CA PRO A 56 -2.87 -2.03 -10.49
C PRO A 56 -3.31 -1.25 -9.25
N GLY A 57 -2.81 -1.64 -8.08
CA GLY A 57 -3.17 -1.05 -6.79
C GLY A 57 -4.52 -1.48 -6.20
N GLU A 58 -5.36 -2.25 -6.91
CA GLU A 58 -6.67 -2.66 -6.41
C GLU A 58 -6.58 -3.59 -5.20
N ALA A 59 -5.71 -4.61 -5.25
CA ALA A 59 -5.47 -5.51 -4.12
C ALA A 59 -4.92 -4.76 -2.90
N ALA A 60 -3.97 -3.83 -3.10
CA ALA A 60 -3.43 -3.02 -2.02
C ALA A 60 -4.49 -2.09 -1.40
N LEU A 61 -5.39 -1.53 -2.22
CA LEU A 61 -6.50 -0.72 -1.74
C LEU A 61 -7.52 -1.56 -0.94
N ALA A 62 -7.79 -2.79 -1.36
CA ALA A 62 -8.66 -3.71 -0.63
C ALA A 62 -8.09 -4.04 0.76
N GLU A 63 -6.79 -4.34 0.83
CA GLU A 63 -6.07 -4.57 2.09
C GLU A 63 -6.12 -3.34 3.01
N LEU A 64 -5.86 -2.14 2.47
CA LEU A 64 -5.96 -0.90 3.24
C LEU A 64 -7.38 -0.67 3.78
N ARG A 65 -8.41 -1.00 3.00
CA ARG A 65 -9.81 -0.87 3.44
C ARG A 65 -10.18 -1.85 4.55
N GLY A 66 -9.52 -3.00 4.62
CA GLY A 66 -9.65 -3.94 5.73
C GLY A 66 -8.97 -3.46 7.02
N PHE A 67 -8.07 -2.47 6.93
CA PHE A 67 -7.39 -1.89 8.09
C PHE A 67 -8.20 -0.74 8.69
N THR A 68 -8.54 -0.89 9.98
CA THR A 68 -9.13 0.18 10.80
C THR A 68 -8.21 0.45 12.00
N PRO A 69 -7.56 1.62 12.07
CA PRO A 69 -6.67 1.95 13.18
C PRO A 69 -7.45 2.15 14.49
N VAL A 70 -7.00 1.50 15.56
CA VAL A 70 -7.57 1.69 16.92
C VAL A 70 -7.20 3.06 17.49
N ARG A 71 -6.02 3.57 17.13
CA ARG A 71 -5.48 4.89 17.52
C ARG A 71 -5.10 5.69 16.27
N PRO A 72 -6.06 6.33 15.58
CA PRO A 72 -5.78 7.04 14.33
C PRO A 72 -4.77 8.18 14.48
N GLU A 73 -4.66 8.79 15.65
CA GLU A 73 -3.70 9.85 15.99
C GLU A 73 -2.24 9.39 15.95
N THR A 74 -1.97 8.10 16.09
CA THR A 74 -0.60 7.55 16.02
C THR A 74 -0.18 7.21 14.60
N ILE A 75 -1.11 7.18 13.64
CA ILE A 75 -0.84 6.73 12.27
C ILE A 75 -0.09 7.80 11.47
N LEU A 76 0.95 7.40 10.74
CA LEU A 76 1.57 8.18 9.66
C LEU A 76 1.44 7.37 8.38
N ALA A 77 0.82 7.94 7.35
CA ALA A 77 0.55 7.21 6.12
C ALA A 77 1.28 7.83 4.93
N PHE A 78 1.87 6.97 4.09
CA PHE A 78 2.47 7.35 2.82
C PHE A 78 1.84 6.53 1.69
N LEU A 79 1.06 7.20 0.84
CA LEU A 79 0.25 6.56 -0.20
C LEU A 79 0.73 6.99 -1.58
N VAL A 80 1.53 6.14 -2.23
CA VAL A 80 2.11 6.43 -3.55
C VAL A 80 1.89 5.30 -4.53
N GLY A 81 1.77 5.64 -5.82
CA GLY A 81 1.62 4.68 -6.90
C GLY A 81 0.51 5.08 -7.88
N GLU A 82 -0.42 4.16 -8.12
CA GLU A 82 -1.54 4.42 -9.03
C GLU A 82 -2.50 5.47 -8.42
N GLN A 83 -3.00 6.38 -9.27
CA GLN A 83 -3.76 7.56 -8.84
C GLN A 83 -5.02 7.22 -8.02
N ARG A 84 -5.78 6.18 -8.40
CA ARG A 84 -6.96 5.75 -7.66
C ARG A 84 -6.59 5.12 -6.32
N LEU A 85 -5.54 4.30 -6.25
CA LEU A 85 -5.02 3.77 -4.98
C LEU A 85 -4.71 4.91 -3.99
N ALA A 86 -3.93 5.90 -4.42
CA ALA A 86 -3.54 7.02 -3.55
C ALA A 86 -4.76 7.84 -3.08
N ALA A 87 -5.67 8.17 -4.00
CA ALA A 87 -6.84 9.00 -3.71
C ALA A 87 -7.91 8.29 -2.85
N GLU A 88 -8.19 7.01 -3.13
CA GLU A 88 -9.15 6.21 -2.36
C GLU A 88 -8.57 5.82 -1.00
N GLY A 89 -7.29 5.47 -0.94
CA GLY A 89 -6.62 5.13 0.31
C GLY A 89 -6.61 6.30 1.30
N ARG A 90 -6.34 7.51 0.80
CA ARG A 90 -6.41 8.72 1.63
C ARG A 90 -7.82 8.95 2.17
N ARG A 91 -8.84 8.79 1.32
CA ARG A 91 -10.25 8.94 1.74
C ARG A 91 -10.61 7.94 2.83
N HIS A 92 -10.20 6.68 2.70
CA HIS A 92 -10.42 5.65 3.71
C HIS A 92 -9.78 6.02 5.06
N LEU A 93 -8.50 6.40 5.06
CA LEU A 93 -7.80 6.75 6.29
C LEU A 93 -8.37 7.99 6.98
N VAL A 94 -8.77 9.00 6.21
CA VAL A 94 -9.48 10.17 6.75
C VAL A 94 -10.83 9.76 7.35
N ALA A 95 -11.58 8.87 6.71
CA ALA A 95 -12.84 8.34 7.24
C ALA A 95 -12.62 7.53 8.53
N CYS A 96 -11.46 6.89 8.69
CA CYS A 96 -11.05 6.22 9.92
C CYS A 96 -10.52 7.16 11.01
N GLY A 97 -10.57 8.49 10.80
CA GLY A 97 -10.16 9.49 11.79
C GLY A 97 -8.69 9.93 11.72
N VAL A 98 -7.91 9.44 10.76
CA VAL A 98 -6.51 9.88 10.60
C VAL A 98 -6.46 11.32 10.08
N ALA A 99 -5.74 12.18 10.79
CA ALA A 99 -5.61 13.59 10.41
C ALA A 99 -4.96 13.76 9.03
N LYS A 100 -5.51 14.65 8.19
CA LYS A 100 -5.01 14.91 6.82
C LYS A 100 -3.53 15.26 6.78
N ALA A 101 -3.03 16.00 7.77
CA ALA A 101 -1.63 16.41 7.89
C ALA A 101 -0.67 15.25 8.18
N ARG A 102 -1.18 14.05 8.49
CA ARG A 102 -0.42 12.82 8.75
C ARG A 102 -0.52 11.82 7.59
N ILE A 103 -1.08 12.26 6.46
CA ILE A 103 -1.25 11.44 5.25
C ILE A 103 -0.57 12.16 4.09
N GLU A 104 0.59 11.67 3.74
CA GLU A 104 1.31 12.06 2.54
C GLU A 104 0.85 11.16 1.38
N PHE A 105 0.51 11.75 0.24
CA PHE A 105 0.00 10.98 -0.89
C PHE A 105 0.40 11.57 -2.24
N SER A 106 0.65 10.70 -3.23
CA SER A 106 0.91 11.12 -4.61
C SER A 106 0.52 10.03 -5.61
N GLY A 107 -0.32 10.40 -6.58
CA GLY A 107 -0.65 9.55 -7.73
C GLY A 107 0.41 9.71 -8.81
N PHE A 108 1.42 8.85 -8.80
CA PHE A 108 2.56 8.90 -9.71
C PHE A 108 2.16 8.63 -11.17
N TRP A 109 1.14 7.79 -11.38
CA TRP A 109 0.67 7.41 -12.70
C TRP A 109 -0.80 6.99 -12.65
N ARG A 110 -1.45 6.89 -13.81
CA ARG A 110 -2.88 6.58 -13.93
C ARG A 110 -3.11 5.54 -15.03
N VAL A 111 -3.93 4.53 -14.74
CA VAL A 111 -4.33 3.54 -15.75
C VAL A 111 -4.99 4.23 -16.95
N GLY A 112 -4.55 3.89 -18.15
CA GLY A 112 -5.07 4.45 -19.40
C GLY A 112 -4.56 5.85 -19.75
N ARG A 113 -3.53 6.35 -19.04
CA ARG A 113 -2.87 7.62 -19.36
C ARG A 113 -1.36 7.43 -19.34
N ALA A 114 -0.70 7.70 -20.46
CA ALA A 114 0.76 7.79 -20.51
C ALA A 114 1.23 9.04 -19.77
N ALA A 115 2.44 9.02 -19.23
CA ALA A 115 3.10 10.26 -18.84
C ALA A 115 3.40 11.05 -20.12
N ASP A 116 3.00 12.31 -20.13
CA ASP A 116 3.24 13.24 -21.23
C ASP A 116 4.73 13.64 -21.29
#